data_AF-A0A413YX58-F1
#
_entry.id   AF-A0A413YX58-F1
#
_cell.length_a   1.000
_cell.length_b   1.000
_cell.length_c   1.000
_cell.angle_alpha   90.00
_cell.angle_beta   90.00
_cell.angle_gamma   90.00
#
_symmetry.space_group_name_H-M   'P 1'
#
loop_
_entity.id
_entity.type
_entity.pdbx_description
1 polymer ?
#
loop_
_entity_poly.entity_id
_entity_poly.type
_entity_poly.pdbx_seq_one_letter_code
_entity_poly.pdbx_strand_id
1 'polypeptide(L)' 'MNESKKKDRYEDAKKFVRYSDGAKMYSMGMTKFQEVAKDAKACYKIGQLVLVNTEILDKYLETFHITDSEFYK' A
#
# COMPACT_ATOMS: atom_id res chain seq x y z
N MET A 1 -13.91 12.28 32.33
CA MET A 1 -14.31 11.99 30.93
C MET A 1 -13.20 12.49 30.02
N ASN A 2 -12.28 11.62 29.63
CA ASN A 2 -11.22 12.00 28.69
C ASN A 2 -10.80 10.78 27.89
N GLU A 3 -11.43 10.60 26.73
CA GLU A 3 -10.91 9.85 25.58
C GLU A 3 -11.75 10.25 24.37
N SER A 4 -11.69 11.55 24.08
CA SER A 4 -12.35 12.13 22.92
C SER A 4 -11.60 11.73 21.66
N LYS A 5 -12.20 10.77 20.95
CA LYS A 5 -12.16 10.56 19.49
C LYS A 5 -10.97 9.77 18.95
N LYS A 6 -11.09 8.42 19.00
CA LYS A 6 -10.73 7.54 17.88
C LYS A 6 -11.52 7.99 16.64
N LYS A 7 -10.98 8.93 15.85
CA LYS A 7 -11.66 9.35 14.62
C LYS A 7 -10.76 10.04 13.61
N ASP A 8 -9.70 9.37 13.17
CA ASP A 8 -9.17 9.66 11.83
C ASP A 8 -9.54 8.49 10.93
N ARG A 9 -10.74 8.70 10.36
CA ARG A 9 -11.22 8.03 9.17
C ARG A 9 -10.12 8.08 8.12
N TYR A 10 -10.12 7.05 7.29
CA TYR A 10 -9.46 6.82 6.01
C TYR A 10 -9.47 8.02 5.00
N GLU A 11 -9.41 9.28 5.45
CA GLU A 11 -9.79 10.47 4.68
C GLU A 11 -8.63 11.22 4.04
N ASP A 12 -7.38 10.79 4.24
CA ASP A 12 -6.28 11.18 3.35
C ASP A 12 -5.44 9.93 3.08
N ALA A 13 -5.90 9.05 2.20
CA ALA A 13 -5.04 8.03 1.62
C ALA A 13 -3.88 8.75 0.94
N LYS A 14 -2.76 8.89 1.65
CA LYS A 14 -1.57 9.60 1.15
C LYS A 14 -1.18 8.96 -0.16
N LYS A 15 -1.35 9.69 -1.25
CA LYS A 15 -0.96 9.27 -2.61
C LYS A 15 0.46 8.72 -2.65
N PHE A 16 1.36 9.26 -1.81
CA PHE A 16 2.74 8.81 -1.68
C PHE A 16 3.05 8.38 -0.25
N VAL A 17 3.59 7.18 -0.10
CA VAL A 17 4.06 6.61 1.16
C VAL A 17 5.52 6.19 1.07
N ARG A 18 6.24 6.20 2.19
CA ARG A 18 7.56 5.55 2.28
C ARG A 18 7.37 4.04 2.42
N TYR A 19 8.42 3.27 2.15
CA TYR A 19 8.36 1.81 2.30
C TYR A 19 7.92 1.35 3.70
N SER A 20 8.39 2.02 4.77
CA SER A 20 7.99 1.67 6.14
C SER A 20 6.51 1.88 6.43
N ASP A 21 5.94 2.95 5.90
CA ASP A 21 4.55 3.32 6.14
C ASP A 21 3.63 2.52 5.23
N GLY A 22 4.04 2.32 3.97
CA GLY A 22 3.34 1.46 3.02
C GLY A 22 3.30 0.01 3.48
N ALA A 23 4.41 -0.55 3.96
CA ALA A 23 4.43 -1.91 4.52
C ALA A 23 3.40 -2.08 5.65
N LYS A 24 3.28 -1.09 6.55
CA LYS A 24 2.27 -1.08 7.61
C LYS A 24 0.85 -0.89 7.05
N MET A 25 0.66 0.03 6.11
CA MET A 25 -0.64 0.35 5.50
C MET A 25 -1.26 -0.86 4.81
N TYR A 26 -0.46 -1.63 4.08
CA TYR A 26 -0.91 -2.84 3.39
C TYR A 26 -0.79 -4.11 4.25
N SER A 27 -0.36 -3.97 5.52
CA SER A 27 -0.10 -5.10 6.41
C SER A 27 0.81 -6.17 5.80
N MET A 28 1.82 -5.73 5.04
CA MET A 28 2.80 -6.59 4.36
C MET A 28 4.19 -6.45 5.00
N GLY A 29 5.01 -7.49 4.88
CA GLY A 29 6.43 -7.41 5.24
C GLY A 29 7.16 -6.38 4.37
N MET A 30 8.14 -5.67 4.94
CA MET A 30 8.90 -4.62 4.24
C MET A 30 9.48 -5.08 2.90
N THR A 31 10.12 -6.25 2.88
CA THR A 31 10.73 -6.81 1.67
C THR A 31 9.68 -7.08 0.60
N LYS A 32 8.56 -7.71 0.98
CA LYS A 32 7.46 -7.99 0.05
C LYS A 32 6.84 -6.71 -0.48
N PHE A 33 6.59 -5.73 0.37
CA PHE A 33 6.07 -4.43 -0.06
C PHE A 33 7.02 -3.74 -1.05
N GLN A 34 8.33 -3.79 -0.83
CA GLN A 34 9.33 -3.26 -1.76
C GLN A 34 9.34 -3.99 -3.10
N GLU A 35 9.24 -5.32 -3.10
CA GLU A 35 9.12 -6.13 -4.33
C GLU A 35 7.88 -5.73 -5.13
N VAL A 36 6.70 -5.77 -4.50
CA VAL A 36 5.43 -5.45 -5.16
C VAL A 36 5.43 -4.01 -5.67
N ALA A 37 5.96 -3.05 -4.91
CA ALA A 37 6.07 -1.66 -5.36
C ALA A 37 6.99 -1.48 -6.58
N LYS A 38 8.07 -2.26 -6.69
CA LYS A 38 8.95 -2.27 -7.86
C LYS A 38 8.25 -2.92 -9.05
N ASP A 39 7.61 -4.06 -8.86
CA ASP A 39 6.91 -4.78 -9.91
C ASP A 39 5.73 -3.97 -10.48
N ALA A 40 4.98 -3.30 -9.60
CA ALA A 40 3.93 -2.35 -9.94
C ALA A 40 4.45 -1.08 -10.64
N LYS A 41 5.78 -0.87 -10.69
CA LYS A 41 6.41 0.38 -11.15
C LYS A 41 5.88 1.61 -10.43
N ALA A 42 5.57 1.46 -9.14
CA ALA A 42 4.98 2.51 -8.30
C ALA A 42 6.03 3.35 -7.55
N CYS A 43 7.33 3.05 -7.70
CA CYS A 43 8.41 3.72 -6.97
C CYS A 43 8.88 5.01 -7.65
N TYR A 44 8.95 6.09 -6.88
CA TYR A 44 9.48 7.40 -7.27
C TYR A 44 10.74 7.69 -6.47
N LYS A 45 11.86 7.89 -7.17
CA LYS A 45 13.16 8.23 -6.56
C LYS A 45 13.38 9.74 -6.62
N ILE A 46 13.54 10.36 -5.46
CA ILE A 46 13.83 11.80 -5.31
C ILE A 46 15.12 11.91 -4.50
N GLY A 47 16.26 12.10 -5.19
CA GLY A 47 17.58 12.06 -4.56
C GLY A 47 17.86 10.70 -3.92
N GLN A 48 18.03 10.69 -2.59
CA GLN A 48 18.24 9.48 -1.78
C GLN A 48 16.94 8.88 -1.23
N LEU A 49 15.79 9.52 -1.46
CA LEU A 49 14.50 9.13 -0.92
C LEU A 49 13.68 8.36 -1.96
N VAL A 50 12.96 7.34 -1.50
CA VAL A 50 12.01 6.59 -2.33
C VAL A 50 10.60 6.71 -1.75
N LEU A 51 9.66 7.10 -2.61
CA LEU A 51 8.23 7.12 -2.36
C LEU A 51 7.55 6.05 -3.20
N VAL A 52 6.44 5.51 -2.72
CA VAL A 52 5.58 4.58 -3.44
C VAL A 52 4.24 5.25 -3.66
N ASN A 53 3.78 5.28 -4.91
CA ASN A 53 2.45 5.77 -5.26
C ASN A 53 1.41 4.68 -5.01
N THR A 54 0.56 4.88 -4.02
CA THR A 54 -0.44 3.89 -3.59
C THR A 54 -1.48 3.63 -4.68
N GLU A 55 -1.88 4.63 -5.46
CA GLU A 55 -2.87 4.45 -6.53
C GLU A 55 -2.38 3.52 -7.65
N ILE A 56 -1.07 3.55 -7.96
CA ILE A 56 -0.47 2.65 -8.95
C ILE A 56 -0.35 1.24 -8.36
N LEU A 57 0.04 1.16 -7.09
CA LEU A 57 0.15 -0.10 -6.37
C LEU A 57 -1.21 -0.82 -6.23
N ASP A 58 -2.26 -0.09 -5.88
CA ASP A 58 -3.62 -0.63 -5.73
C ASP A 58 -4.10 -1.23 -7.06
N LYS A 59 -3.96 -0.50 -8.17
CA LYS A 59 -4.29 -1.00 -9.51
C LYS A 59 -3.51 -2.27 -9.87
N TYR A 60 -2.26 -2.37 -9.44
CA TYR A 60 -1.46 -3.58 -9.64
C TYR A 60 -1.97 -4.73 -8.78
N LEU A 61 -2.33 -4.49 -7.52
CA LEU A 61 -2.90 -5.51 -6.63
C LEU A 61 -4.23 -6.07 -7.14
N GLU A 62 -5.07 -5.25 -7.76
CA GLU A 62 -6.31 -5.70 -8.40
C GLU A 62 -6.07 -6.74 -9.50
N THR A 63 -4.87 -6.78 -10.10
CA THR A 63 -4.54 -7.83 -11.09
C THR A 63 -4.32 -9.22 -10.47
N PHE A 64 -4.09 -9.28 -9.16
CA PHE A 64 -3.98 -10.52 -8.38
C PHE A 64 -5.29 -10.89 -7.67
N HIS A 65 -6.36 -10.11 -7.88
CA HIS A 65 -7.66 -10.41 -7.32
C HIS A 65 -8.18 -11.71 -7.93
N ILE A 66 -8.36 -12.70 -7.06
CA ILE A 66 -8.88 -14.01 -7.44
C ILE A 66 -10.39 -13.91 -7.57
N THR A 67 -10.87 -13.96 -8.81
CA THR A 67 -12.31 -13.98 -9.12
C THR A 67 -12.84 -15.37 -9.41
N ASP A 68 -11.93 -16.35 -9.55
CA ASP A 68 -12.30 -17.73 -9.84
C ASP A 68 -12.82 -18.44 -8.60
N SER A 69 -14.09 -18.87 -8.68
CA SER A 69 -14.74 -19.66 -7.64
C SER A 69 -14.06 -21.01 -7.37
N GLU A 70 -13.30 -21.55 -8.33
CA GLU A 70 -12.59 -22.82 -8.16
C GLU A 70 -11.37 -22.71 -7.25
N PHE A 71 -10.75 -21.54 -7.14
CA PHE A 71 -9.64 -21.32 -6.20
C PHE A 71 -10.08 -21.49 -4.73
N TYR A 72 -11.35 -21.26 -4.44
CA TYR A 72 -11.93 -21.33 -3.09
C TYR A 72 -12.59 -22.68 -2.78
N LYS A 73 -12.57 -23.64 -3.71
CA LYS A 73 -13.05 -25.01 -3.50
C LYS A 73 -11.94 -25.90 -2.95
#